data_AF-A0A286XS83-F1
#
_entry.id   AF-A0A286XS83-F1
#
_cell.length_a   1.000
_cell.length_b   1.000
_cell.length_c   1.000
_cell.angle_alpha   90.00
_cell.angle_beta   90.00
_cell.angle_gamma   90.00
#
_symmetry.space_group_name_H-M   'P 1'
#
loop_
_entity.id
_entity.type
_entity.pdbx_description
1 polymer ?
#
loop_
_entity_poly.entity_id
_entity_poly.type
_entity_poly.pdbx_seq_one_letter_code
_entity_poly.pdbx_strand_id
1 'polypeptide(L)' 'VPRGAGAAVIFLHGLGDTGHGWAEAFAGIRSSHIKYICPHAPVMPVTLNMNMAMPSWFDIIGLSPDAHEDEPGIKRA' A
#
# COMPACT_ATOMS: atom_id res chain seq x y z
N VAL A 1 30.64 -11.74 -8.85
CA VAL A 1 29.95 -10.87 -7.87
C VAL A 1 28.49 -10.79 -8.29
N PRO A 2 27.50 -11.19 -7.47
CA PRO A 2 26.11 -10.89 -7.78
C PRO A 2 26.03 -9.37 -7.92
N ARG A 3 25.66 -8.87 -9.11
CA ARG A 3 25.36 -7.44 -9.24
C ARG A 3 24.18 -7.19 -8.29
N GLY A 4 24.37 -6.31 -7.30
CA GLY A 4 23.30 -5.92 -6.38
C GLY A 4 22.06 -5.47 -7.15
N ALA A 5 20.90 -5.40 -6.48
CA ALA A 5 19.66 -4.95 -7.11
C ALA A 5 19.90 -3.63 -7.85
N GLY A 6 19.69 -3.62 -9.17
CA GLY A 6 19.88 -2.46 -10.03
C GLY A 6 18.61 -1.62 -10.17
N ALA A 7 17.48 -2.14 -9.66
CA ALA A 7 16.19 -1.47 -9.65
C ALA A 7 15.37 -1.89 -8.41
N ALA A 8 14.31 -1.15 -8.12
CA ALA A 8 13.37 -1.46 -7.06
C ALA A 8 11.91 -1.22 -7.51
N VAL A 9 11.00 -2.00 -6.94
CA VAL A 9 9.55 -1.81 -7.00
C VAL A 9 9.07 -1.55 -5.58
N ILE A 10 8.41 -0.43 -5.36
CA ILE A 10 7.68 -0.16 -4.12
C ILE A 10 6.21 -0.32 -4.45
N PHE A 11 5.55 -1.27 -3.80
CA PHE A 11 4.15 -1.59 -4.05
C PHE A 11 3.32 -1.37 -2.79
N LEU A 12 2.34 -0.48 -2.87
CA LEU A 12 1.43 -0.17 -1.78
C LEU A 12 0.17 -1.03 -1.94
N HIS A 13 -0.15 -1.82 -0.91
CA HIS A 13 -1.35 -2.65 -0.92
C HIS A 13 -2.64 -1.81 -0.80
N GLY A 14 -3.77 -2.42 -1.14
CA GLY A 14 -5.10 -1.81 -1.01
C GLY A 14 -5.64 -1.82 0.44
N LEU A 15 -6.80 -1.18 0.64
CA LEU A 15 -7.48 -1.09 1.94
C LEU A 15 -7.65 -2.46 2.61
N GLY A 16 -7.31 -2.55 3.89
CA GLY A 16 -7.52 -3.75 4.72
C GLY A 16 -6.50 -4.86 4.56
N ASP A 17 -5.61 -4.78 3.56
CA ASP A 17 -4.59 -5.79 3.28
C ASP A 17 -3.28 -5.51 4.05
N THR A 18 -2.23 -6.30 3.78
CA THR A 18 -0.89 -6.12 4.31
C THR A 18 0.15 -6.25 3.19
N GLY A 19 1.36 -5.71 3.40
CA GLY A 19 2.48 -5.93 2.49
C GLY A 19 2.90 -7.40 2.33
N HIS A 20 2.52 -8.30 3.24
CA HIS A 20 2.95 -9.70 3.19
C HIS A 20 2.32 -10.47 2.02
N GLY A 21 1.02 -10.30 1.79
CA GLY A 21 0.33 -10.97 0.67
C GLY A 21 0.93 -10.58 -0.69
N TRP A 22 1.28 -9.31 -0.85
CA TRP A 22 1.92 -8.81 -2.07
C TRP A 22 3.37 -9.25 -2.21
N ALA A 23 4.13 -9.33 -1.11
CA ALA A 23 5.49 -9.85 -1.14
C ALA A 23 5.55 -11.30 -1.64
N GLU A 24 4.62 -12.15 -1.18
CA GLU A 24 4.48 -13.53 -1.65
C GLU A 24 4.05 -13.58 -3.12
N ALA A 25 3.10 -12.73 -3.54
CA ALA A 25 2.71 -12.65 -4.95
C ALA A 25 3.90 -12.26 -5.86
N PHE A 26 4.73 -11.29 -5.45
CA PHE A 26 5.93 -10.91 -6.18
C PHE A 26 7.01 -11.99 -6.17
N ALA A 27 7.08 -12.85 -5.14
CA ALA A 27 8.04 -13.95 -5.10
C ALA A 27 7.88 -14.90 -6.30
N GLY A 28 6.65 -15.07 -6.80
CA GLY A 28 6.33 -15.87 -7.99
C GLY A 28 6.80 -15.28 -9.33
N ILE A 29 7.08 -13.97 -9.39
CA ILE A 29 7.46 -13.25 -10.63
C ILE A 29 8.77 -12.46 -10.49
N ARG A 30 9.56 -12.76 -9.44
CA ARG A 30 10.73 -11.96 -9.06
C ARG A 30 11.83 -11.97 -10.13
N SER A 31 12.40 -10.80 -10.40
CA SER A 31 13.67 -10.66 -11.12
C SER A 31 14.84 -10.58 -10.13
N SER A 32 15.96 -11.23 -10.44
CA SER A 32 17.16 -11.24 -9.59
C SER A 32 17.81 -9.85 -9.42
N HIS A 33 17.48 -8.89 -10.28
CA HIS A 33 18.02 -7.53 -10.24
C HIS A 33 17.04 -6.49 -9.67
N ILE A 34 15.83 -6.92 -9.26
CA ILE A 34 14.79 -6.04 -8.72
C ILE A 34 14.55 -6.35 -7.25
N LYS A 35 14.59 -5.32 -6.40
CA LYS A 35 14.14 -5.40 -5.01
C LYS A 35 12.66 -5.02 -4.94
N TYR A 36 11.82 -5.89 -4.38
CA TYR A 36 10.40 -5.60 -4.14
C TYR A 36 10.21 -5.18 -2.69
N ILE A 37 9.59 -4.03 -2.46
CA ILE A 37 9.34 -3.43 -1.15
C ILE A 37 7.83 -3.27 -1.02
N CYS A 38 7.23 -4.05 -0.13
CA CYS A 38 5.79 -4.02 0.15
C CYS A 38 5.59 -3.54 1.59
N PRO A 39 5.54 -2.22 1.84
CA PRO A 39 5.36 -1.69 3.19
C PRO A 39 3.95 -2.02 3.73
N HIS A 40 3.80 -1.91 5.04
CA HIS A 40 2.52 -2.08 5.73
C HIS A 40 1.92 -0.72 6.05
N ALA A 41 0.66 -0.50 5.65
CA ALA A 41 -0.09 0.68 6.06
C ALA A 41 -0.34 0.66 7.58
N PRO A 42 -0.39 1.82 8.25
CA PRO A 42 -0.84 1.90 9.64
C PRO A 42 -2.31 1.48 9.76
N VAL A 43 -2.69 1.02 10.96
CA VAL A 43 -4.10 0.76 11.29
C VAL A 43 -4.74 2.09 11.70
N MET A 44 -5.80 2.49 11.00
CA MET A 44 -6.55 3.72 11.28
C MET A 44 -8.06 3.53 11.01
N PRO A 45 -8.94 4.34 11.63
CA PRO A 45 -10.35 4.40 11.26
C PRO A 45 -10.53 4.83 9.80
N VAL A 46 -11.49 4.23 9.10
CA VAL A 46 -11.81 4.58 7.70
C VAL A 46 -13.28 5.00 7.58
N THR A 47 -13.52 6.24 7.16
CA THR A 47 -14.85 6.87 7.06
C THR A 47 -15.79 6.04 6.18
N LEU A 48 -15.32 5.60 5.01
CA LEU A 48 -16.07 4.77 4.06
C LEU A 48 -16.57 3.47 4.71
N ASN A 49 -15.82 2.93 5.68
CA ASN A 49 -16.15 1.67 6.34
C ASN A 49 -16.67 1.89 7.77
N MET A 50 -17.52 2.90 7.95
CA MET A 50 -18.18 3.22 9.23
C MET A 50 -17.18 3.44 10.39
N ASN A 51 -16.02 4.03 10.11
CA ASN A 51 -14.93 4.25 11.06
C ASN A 51 -14.34 2.97 11.67
N MET A 52 -14.55 1.79 11.06
CA MET A 52 -13.84 0.59 11.47
C MET A 52 -12.34 0.74 11.25
N ALA A 53 -11.54 0.31 12.23
CA ALA A 53 -10.09 0.39 12.16
C ALA A 53 -9.52 -0.77 11.31
N MET A 54 -8.72 -0.44 10.29
CA MET A 54 -8.03 -1.40 9.44
C MET A 54 -6.78 -0.77 8.81
N PRO A 55 -5.88 -1.56 8.20
CA PRO A 55 -4.77 -1.02 7.44
C PRO A 55 -5.23 -0.06 6.32
N SER A 56 -4.83 1.21 6.41
CA SER A 56 -5.09 2.22 5.38
C SER A 56 -3.98 3.27 5.36
N TRP A 57 -3.64 3.77 4.18
CA TRP A 57 -2.59 4.79 4.00
C TRP A 57 -3.06 6.19 4.39
N PHE A 58 -4.34 6.45 4.16
CA PHE A 58 -5.06 7.69 4.46
C PHE A 58 -6.55 7.35 4.61
N ASP A 59 -7.36 8.31 5.05
CA ASP A 59 -8.80 8.07 5.16
C ASP A 59 -9.48 8.02 3.78
N ILE A 60 -10.43 7.11 3.62
CA ILE A 60 -11.22 6.98 2.40
C ILE A 60 -12.63 7.41 2.76
N ILE A 61 -13.14 8.44 2.09
CA ILE A 61 -14.44 9.05 2.40
C ILE A 61 -15.52 8.54 1.43
N GLY A 62 -15.17 8.33 0.17
CA GLY A 62 -16.07 7.83 -0.88
C GLY A 62 -15.30 7.23 -2.05
N LEU A 63 -16.03 6.60 -2.98
CA LEU A 63 -15.46 5.97 -4.18
C LEU A 63 -15.94 6.61 -5.49
N SER A 64 -16.83 7.60 -5.41
CA SER A 64 -17.23 8.35 -6.59
C SER A 64 -16.11 9.32 -7.00
N PRO A 65 -15.96 9.66 -8.29
CA PRO A 65 -14.92 10.59 -8.76
C PRO A 65 -14.98 11.99 -8.13
N ASP A 66 -16.15 12.37 -7.60
CA ASP A 66 -16.44 13.64 -6.93
C ASP A 66 -16.45 13.53 -5.40
N ALA A 67 -16.12 12.36 -4.85
CA ALA A 67 -16.00 12.19 -3.40
C ALA A 67 -14.88 13.09 -2.85
N HIS A 68 -15.12 13.63 -1.66
CA HIS A 68 -14.08 14.38 -0.96
C HIS A 68 -12.87 13.48 -0.68
N GLU A 69 -11.66 14.01 -0.88
CA GLU A 69 -10.41 13.28 -0.61
C GLU A 69 -9.82 13.68 0.75
N ASP A 70 -9.16 12.76 1.44
CA ASP A 70 -8.34 13.08 2.62
C ASP A 70 -6.99 13.68 2.19
N GLU A 71 -7.04 14.87 1.57
CA GLU A 71 -5.84 15.58 1.10
C GLU A 71 -4.76 15.73 2.21
N PRO A 72 -5.12 16.06 3.48
CA PRO A 72 -4.15 16.09 4.57
C PRO A 72 -3.51 14.74 4.87
N GLY A 73 -4.27 13.65 4.86
CA GLY A 73 -3.74 12.29 5.07
C GLY A 73 -2.86 11.83 3.92
N ILE A 74 -3.28 12.07 2.68
CA ILE A 74 -2.51 11.76 1.47
C ILE A 74 -1.14 12.43 1.51
N LYS A 75 -1.05 13.69 1.96
CA LYS A 75 0.23 14.43 2.08
C LYS A 75 1.15 13.93 3.20
N ARG A 76 0.62 13.20 4.19
CA ARG A 76 1.39 12.67 5.33
C ARG A 76 1.90 11.25 5.10
N ALA A 77 1.25 10.49 4.21
CA ALA A 77 1.62 9.13 3.83
C ALA A 77 2.97 9.11 3.08
#